data_AF-A0A163K1I2-F1
#
_entry.id   AF-A0A163K1I2-F1
#
_cell.length_a   1.000
_cell.length_b   1.000
_cell.length_c   1.000
_cell.angle_alpha   90.00
_cell.angle_beta   90.00
_cell.angle_gamma   90.00
#
_symmetry.space_group_name_H-M   'P 1'
#
loop_
_entity.id
_entity.type
_entity.pdbx_description
1 polymer ?
#
loop_
_entity_poly.entity_id
_entity_poly.type
_entity_poly.pdbx_seq_one_letter_code
_entity_poly.pdbx_strand_id
1 'polypeptide(L)'
;MELMNRPDIKQQLEENDNEFKVRTLKASNEVSATYFVDEESMQISIKLPSNFPLQQISVEGVQKFGVKDKQWRGWMFAIAAVIGTQNGNVVDALTVFKRNVNLHFEGVGDCVICYSIISVVDRSLPKKQCRTCKNKFHASCLYKWFRSSNSASCPLCRTVF
;
A
#
# COMPACT_ATOMS: atom_id res chain seq x y z
N MET A 1 -13.15 -9.35 10.33
CA MET A 1 -12.88 -8.40 11.44
C MET A 1 -12.46 -9.08 12.74
N GLU A 2 -12.88 -10.34 13.00
CA GLU A 2 -12.45 -11.09 14.19
C GLU A 2 -10.93 -11.30 14.26
N LEU A 3 -10.28 -11.56 13.12
CA LEU A 3 -8.81 -11.70 13.03
C LEU A 3 -8.06 -10.48 13.60
N MET A 4 -8.56 -9.26 13.40
CA MET A 4 -7.89 -8.04 13.88
C MET A 4 -8.01 -7.82 15.39
N ASN A 5 -8.96 -8.47 16.04
CA ASN A 5 -9.12 -8.40 17.50
C ASN A 5 -8.39 -9.53 18.20
N ARG A 6 -7.74 -10.43 17.47
CA ARG A 6 -6.88 -11.43 18.10
C ARG A 6 -5.60 -10.76 18.59
N PRO A 7 -5.19 -11.01 19.83
CA PRO A 7 -4.06 -10.31 20.45
C PRO A 7 -2.73 -10.58 19.74
N ASP A 8 -2.54 -11.77 19.16
CA ASP A 8 -1.36 -12.14 18.35
C ASP A 8 -1.20 -11.24 17.11
N ILE A 9 -2.27 -11.02 16.36
CA ILE A 9 -2.25 -10.19 15.14
C ILE A 9 -2.04 -8.72 15.49
N LYS A 10 -2.68 -8.26 16.56
CA LYS A 10 -2.53 -6.88 17.01
C LYS A 10 -1.10 -6.62 17.47
N GLN A 11 -0.51 -7.55 18.21
CA GLN A 11 0.88 -7.49 18.64
C GLN A 11 1.84 -7.48 17.44
N GLN A 12 1.64 -8.32 16.42
CA GLN A 12 2.46 -8.31 15.20
C GLN A 12 2.44 -6.97 14.45
N LEU A 13 1.29 -6.30 14.38
CA LEU A 13 1.20 -4.99 13.75
C LEU A 13 1.81 -3.88 14.62
N GLU A 14 1.78 -4.03 15.94
CA GLU A 14 2.23 -3.05 16.95
C GLU A 14 3.61 -3.39 17.55
N GLU A 15 4.35 -4.36 16.99
CA GLU A 15 5.61 -4.93 17.52
C GLU A 15 6.75 -3.91 17.75
N ASN A 16 6.68 -2.73 17.12
CA ASN A 16 7.57 -1.61 17.38
C ASN A 16 6.79 -0.52 18.12
N ASP A 17 7.08 -0.39 19.41
CA ASP A 17 6.37 0.43 20.38
C ASP A 17 6.11 1.86 19.89
N ASN A 18 4.83 2.26 19.88
CA ASN A 18 4.27 3.59 19.55
C ASN A 18 4.21 4.08 18.10
N GLU A 19 4.90 3.49 17.12
CA GLU A 19 4.90 4.02 15.74
C GLU A 19 3.63 3.68 14.96
N PHE A 20 2.98 2.55 15.23
CA PHE A 20 1.80 2.13 14.47
C PHE A 20 0.70 1.63 15.40
N LYS A 21 -0.48 2.25 15.35
CA LYS A 21 -1.65 1.91 16.18
C LYS A 21 -2.84 1.57 15.31
N VAL A 22 -3.56 0.51 15.66
CA VAL A 22 -4.73 0.05 14.90
C VAL A 22 -5.98 0.09 15.78
N ARG A 23 -7.04 0.71 15.26
CA ARG A 23 -8.35 0.81 15.91
C ARG A 23 -9.42 0.14 15.05
N THR A 24 -10.29 -0.63 15.68
CA THR A 24 -11.39 -1.34 15.03
C THR A 24 -12.73 -0.86 15.57
N LEU A 25 -13.62 -0.45 14.67
CA LEU A 25 -14.97 -0.01 14.97
C LEU A 25 -15.94 -1.06 14.41
N LYS A 26 -16.30 -2.04 15.26
CA LYS A 26 -17.17 -3.15 14.86
C LYS A 26 -18.55 -2.69 14.38
N ALA A 27 -19.10 -1.63 14.98
CA ALA A 27 -20.44 -1.14 14.64
C ALA A 27 -20.52 -0.57 13.21
N SER A 28 -19.47 0.07 12.72
CA SER A 28 -19.41 0.66 11.37
C SER A 28 -18.64 -0.19 10.35
N ASN A 29 -18.17 -1.38 10.76
CA ASN A 29 -17.29 -2.24 9.97
C ASN A 29 -16.06 -1.49 9.45
N GLU A 30 -15.45 -0.69 10.32
CA GLU A 30 -14.39 0.24 9.98
C GLU A 30 -13.11 -0.07 10.76
N VAL A 31 -11.98 0.10 10.08
CA VAL A 31 -10.65 -0.12 10.63
C VAL A 31 -9.83 1.13 10.33
N SER A 32 -9.31 1.76 11.39
CA SER A 32 -8.42 2.91 11.25
C SER A 32 -7.02 2.50 11.68
N ALA A 33 -6.01 2.99 10.94
CA ALA A 33 -4.62 2.83 11.31
C ALA A 33 -3.94 4.19 11.36
N THR A 34 -3.14 4.39 12.40
CA THR A 34 -2.41 5.64 12.65
C THR A 34 -0.93 5.31 12.75
N TYR A 35 -0.12 5.95 11.93
CA TYR A 35 1.33 5.88 11.95
C TYR A 35 1.89 7.19 12.53
N PHE A 36 2.75 7.12 13.53
CA PHE A 36 3.37 8.27 14.19
C PHE A 36 4.78 8.49 13.64
N VAL A 37 5.07 9.73 13.26
CA VAL A 37 6.39 10.20 12.80
C VAL A 37 6.74 11.40 13.67
N ASP A 38 7.59 11.18 14.67
CA ASP A 38 7.93 12.20 15.68
C ASP A 38 6.67 12.81 16.34
N GLU A 39 6.38 14.10 16.12
CA GLU A 39 5.21 14.81 16.65
C GLU A 39 3.99 14.77 15.71
N GLU A 40 4.16 14.28 14.48
CA GLU A 40 3.15 14.28 13.44
C GLU A 40 2.62 12.86 13.20
N SER A 41 1.47 12.75 12.53
CA SER A 41 0.91 11.43 12.23
C SER A 41 0.25 11.32 10.87
N MET A 42 0.23 10.10 10.37
CA MET A 42 -0.54 9.71 9.19
C MET A 42 -1.66 8.78 9.62
N GLN A 43 -2.85 9.00 9.08
CA GLN A 43 -4.03 8.21 9.41
C GLN A 43 -4.77 7.78 8.16
N ILE A 44 -5.17 6.52 8.14
CA ILE A 44 -6.03 5.93 7.12
C ILE A 44 -7.26 5.31 7.78
N SER A 45 -8.36 5.26 7.02
CA SER A 45 -9.57 4.51 7.38
C SER A 45 -9.95 3.55 6.26
N ILE A 46 -10.33 2.33 6.64
CA ILE A 46 -10.76 1.26 5.75
C ILE A 46 -12.16 0.86 6.19
N LYS A 47 -13.16 1.05 5.32
CA LYS A 47 -14.55 0.70 5.59
C LYS A 47 -14.98 -0.48 4.74
N LEU A 48 -15.44 -1.54 5.39
CA LEU A 48 -15.97 -2.73 4.74
C LEU A 48 -17.50 -2.63 4.70
N PRO A 49 -18.13 -2.58 3.51
CA PRO A 49 -19.58 -2.56 3.42
C PRO A 49 -20.17 -3.91 3.86
N SER A 50 -21.40 -3.90 4.37
CA SER A 50 -22.09 -5.10 4.88
C SER A 50 -22.33 -6.18 3.83
N ASN A 51 -22.42 -5.79 2.56
CA ASN A 51 -22.60 -6.67 1.40
C ASN A 51 -21.29 -6.93 0.63
N PHE A 52 -20.12 -6.72 1.23
CA PHE A 52 -18.85 -7.16 0.66
C PHE A 52 -18.90 -8.67 0.36
N PRO A 53 -18.45 -9.16 -0.82
CA PRO A 53 -17.66 -8.47 -1.85
C PRO A 53 -18.47 -7.80 -2.98
N LEU A 54 -19.81 -7.73 -2.90
CA LEU A 54 -20.64 -7.11 -3.96
C LEU A 54 -20.40 -5.61 -4.08
N GLN A 55 -20.24 -4.92 -2.94
CA GLN A 55 -19.80 -3.53 -2.89
C GLN A 55 -18.32 -3.48 -2.53
N GLN A 56 -17.58 -2.63 -3.26
CA GLN A 56 -16.16 -2.41 -2.99
C GLN A 56 -15.96 -1.73 -1.64
N ILE A 57 -14.83 -2.04 -1.00
CA ILE A 57 -14.38 -1.36 0.21
C ILE A 57 -14.06 0.11 -0.09
N SER A 58 -14.21 0.97 0.92
CA SER A 58 -13.69 2.35 0.87
C SER A 58 -12.37 2.42 1.63
N VAL A 59 -11.37 3.07 1.04
CA VAL A 59 -10.09 3.38 1.69
C VAL A 59 -9.88 4.87 1.61
N GLU A 60 -9.82 5.52 2.77
CA GLU A 60 -9.73 6.96 2.91
C GLU A 60 -8.45 7.35 3.64
N GLY A 61 -7.73 8.34 3.10
CA GLY A 61 -6.59 8.95 3.79
C GLY A 61 -7.08 10.10 4.66
N VAL A 62 -7.18 9.87 5.96
CA VAL A 62 -7.70 10.83 6.95
C VAL A 62 -6.67 11.94 7.21
N GLN A 63 -5.41 11.58 7.38
CA GLN A 63 -4.31 12.52 7.62
C GLN A 63 -3.06 12.04 6.87
N LYS A 64 -2.44 12.95 6.11
CA LYS A 64 -1.24 12.68 5.32
C LYS A 64 -0.12 13.62 5.78
N PHE A 65 1.07 13.07 5.98
CA PHE A 65 2.26 13.81 6.39
C PHE A 65 3.47 13.32 5.60
N GLY A 66 4.38 14.21 5.19
CA GLY A 66 5.67 13.83 4.58
C GLY A 66 5.64 13.07 3.24
N VAL A 67 4.48 12.96 2.57
CA VAL A 67 4.30 12.12 1.37
C VAL A 67 3.62 12.90 0.23
N LYS A 68 4.04 12.64 -1.02
CA LYS A 68 3.46 13.24 -2.24
C LYS A 68 2.06 12.68 -2.51
N ASP A 69 1.16 13.47 -3.10
CA ASP A 69 -0.24 13.06 -3.34
C ASP A 69 -0.40 11.83 -4.22
N LYS A 70 0.49 11.63 -5.20
CA LYS A 70 0.45 10.45 -6.08
C LYS A 70 0.81 9.18 -5.32
N GLN A 71 1.82 9.27 -4.45
CA GLN A 71 2.28 8.16 -3.61
C GLN A 71 1.24 7.83 -2.54
N TRP A 72 0.67 8.83 -1.88
CA TRP A 72 -0.40 8.63 -0.91
C TRP A 72 -1.62 7.93 -1.52
N ARG A 73 -2.09 8.41 -2.67
CA ARG A 73 -3.16 7.74 -3.42
C ARG A 73 -2.77 6.34 -3.88
N GLY A 74 -1.52 6.15 -4.32
CA GLY A 74 -0.96 4.83 -4.66
C GLY A 74 -1.05 3.84 -3.51
N TRP A 75 -0.77 4.28 -2.28
CA TRP A 75 -0.92 3.45 -1.09
C TRP A 75 -2.38 3.10 -0.78
N MET A 76 -3.31 4.03 -0.96
CA MET A 76 -4.75 3.73 -0.81
C MET A 76 -5.20 2.69 -1.84
N PHE A 77 -4.77 2.82 -3.10
CA PHE A 77 -5.02 1.81 -4.13
C PHE A 77 -4.37 0.47 -3.81
N ALA A 78 -3.16 0.47 -3.24
CA ALA A 78 -2.49 -0.76 -2.83
C ALA A 78 -3.26 -1.49 -1.73
N ILE A 79 -3.75 -0.78 -0.71
CA ILE A 79 -4.61 -1.33 0.34
C ILE A 79 -5.88 -1.92 -0.28
N ALA A 80 -6.57 -1.15 -1.12
CA ALA A 80 -7.80 -1.58 -1.77
C ALA A 80 -7.60 -2.83 -2.62
N ALA A 81 -6.52 -2.86 -3.41
CA ALA A 81 -6.14 -3.99 -4.24
C ALA A 81 -5.85 -5.23 -3.40
N VAL A 82 -5.09 -5.11 -2.30
CA VAL A 82 -4.74 -6.25 -1.45
C VAL A 82 -5.99 -6.89 -0.85
N ILE A 83 -6.91 -6.11 -0.28
CA ILE A 83 -8.15 -6.64 0.30
C ILE A 83 -9.06 -7.24 -0.80
N GLY A 84 -9.07 -6.66 -2.00
CA GLY A 84 -9.87 -7.14 -3.12
C GLY A 84 -9.37 -8.42 -3.80
N THR A 85 -8.16 -8.92 -3.48
CA THR A 85 -7.64 -10.17 -4.04
C THR A 85 -8.33 -11.41 -3.45
N GLN A 86 -8.29 -12.53 -4.17
CA GLN A 86 -8.74 -13.82 -3.63
C GLN A 86 -7.85 -14.16 -2.41
N ASN A 87 -8.47 -14.33 -1.24
CA ASN A 87 -7.82 -14.47 0.08
C ASN A 87 -7.19 -13.19 0.65
N GLY A 88 -7.49 -12.02 0.07
CA GLY A 88 -7.11 -10.73 0.62
C GLY A 88 -7.72 -10.50 2.00
N ASN A 89 -6.90 -10.03 2.94
CA ASN A 89 -7.37 -9.65 4.28
C ASN A 89 -6.83 -8.27 4.68
N VAL A 90 -7.49 -7.66 5.67
CA VAL A 90 -7.15 -6.31 6.15
C VAL A 90 -5.76 -6.27 6.81
N VAL A 91 -5.32 -7.36 7.45
CA VAL A 91 -4.02 -7.45 8.12
C VAL A 91 -2.88 -7.32 7.11
N ASP A 92 -2.97 -8.03 5.99
CA ASP A 92 -2.01 -7.95 4.89
C ASP A 92 -1.96 -6.56 4.28
N ALA A 93 -3.12 -5.91 4.15
CA ALA A 93 -3.22 -4.57 3.61
C ALA A 93 -2.57 -3.52 4.54
N LEU A 94 -2.81 -3.63 5.86
CA LEU A 94 -2.16 -2.79 6.86
C LEU A 94 -0.66 -3.08 6.94
N THR A 95 -0.24 -4.32 6.78
CA THR A 95 1.18 -4.69 6.71
C THR A 95 1.86 -4.02 5.52
N VAL A 96 1.21 -4.01 4.35
CA VAL A 96 1.72 -3.32 3.15
C VAL A 96 1.78 -1.82 3.36
N PHE A 97 0.76 -1.23 4.00
CA PHE A 97 0.76 0.19 4.34
C PHE A 97 1.92 0.55 5.29
N LYS A 98 2.03 -0.15 6.43
CA LYS A 98 3.12 0.04 7.41
C LYS A 98 4.49 -0.05 6.72
N ARG A 99 4.72 -1.10 5.93
CA ARG A 99 6.00 -1.28 5.22
C ARG A 99 6.27 -0.18 4.18
N ASN A 100 5.26 0.29 3.46
CA ASN A 100 5.43 1.42 2.54
C ASN A 100 5.83 2.70 3.28
N VAL A 101 5.21 2.97 4.43
CA VAL A 101 5.54 4.13 5.26
C VAL A 101 6.98 4.04 5.77
N ASN A 102 7.38 2.92 6.38
CA ASN A 102 8.74 2.74 6.91
C ASN A 102 9.79 2.94 5.82
N LEU A 103 9.63 2.24 4.68
CA LEU A 103 10.60 2.30 3.58
C LEU A 103 10.66 3.69 2.93
N HIS A 104 9.56 4.45 2.95
CA HIS A 104 9.56 5.83 2.46
C HIS A 104 10.45 6.72 3.31
N PHE A 105 10.34 6.63 4.65
CA PHE A 105 11.20 7.39 5.55
C PHE A 105 12.65 6.88 5.59
N GLU A 106 12.89 5.63 5.24
CA GLU A 106 14.23 5.10 4.94
C GLU A 106 14.80 5.57 3.58
N GLY A 107 14.03 6.33 2.78
CA GLY A 107 14.47 6.89 1.50
C GLY A 107 14.43 5.90 0.33
N VAL A 108 13.72 4.78 0.46
CA VAL A 108 13.58 3.79 -0.62
C VAL A 108 12.62 4.31 -1.68
N GLY A 109 13.11 4.42 -2.92
CA GLY A 109 12.30 4.86 -4.05
C GLY A 109 11.15 3.90 -4.40
N ASP A 110 10.03 4.46 -4.84
CA ASP A 110 8.81 3.75 -5.21
C ASP A 110 8.78 3.31 -6.69
N CYS A 111 7.86 2.40 -7.02
CA CYS A 111 7.58 2.03 -8.39
C CYS A 111 6.79 3.15 -9.07
N VAL A 112 7.30 3.70 -10.18
CA VAL A 112 6.66 4.87 -10.80
C VAL A 112 5.33 4.55 -11.50
N ILE A 113 5.01 3.26 -11.71
CA ILE A 113 3.72 2.85 -12.29
C ILE A 113 2.61 2.85 -11.24
N CYS A 114 2.85 2.31 -10.05
CA CYS A 114 1.82 2.12 -9.03
C CYS A 114 1.97 3.05 -7.82
N TYR A 115 3.05 3.84 -7.75
CA TYR A 115 3.41 4.73 -6.65
C TYR A 115 3.46 4.03 -5.28
N SER A 116 3.83 2.75 -5.28
CA SER A 116 4.04 1.93 -4.08
C SER A 116 5.47 1.40 -4.07
N ILE A 117 6.07 1.31 -2.88
CA ILE A 117 7.39 0.70 -2.68
C ILE A 117 7.23 -0.82 -2.59
N ILE A 118 6.21 -1.30 -1.88
CA ILE A 118 5.89 -2.73 -1.80
C ILE A 118 4.93 -3.11 -2.93
N SER A 119 5.30 -4.12 -3.72
CA SER A 119 4.42 -4.70 -4.75
C SER A 119 3.20 -5.39 -4.11
N VAL A 120 2.02 -5.14 -4.67
CA VAL A 120 0.78 -5.79 -4.22
C VAL A 120 0.70 -7.26 -4.62
N VAL A 121 1.51 -7.70 -5.58
CA VAL A 121 1.49 -9.06 -6.15
C VAL A 121 2.38 -10.01 -5.37
N ASP A 122 3.63 -9.62 -5.13
CA ASP A 122 4.70 -10.49 -4.63
C ASP A 122 5.50 -9.87 -3.47
N ARG A 123 5.03 -8.73 -2.95
CA ARG A 123 5.69 -7.97 -1.87
C ARG A 123 7.13 -7.53 -2.17
N SER A 124 7.56 -7.61 -3.43
CA SER A 124 8.90 -7.22 -3.85
C SER A 124 9.08 -5.70 -3.92
N LEU A 125 10.33 -5.25 -3.84
CA LEU A 125 10.74 -3.86 -4.06
C LEU A 125 10.88 -3.55 -5.57
N PRO A 126 10.80 -2.27 -5.99
CA PRO A 126 11.00 -1.89 -7.38
C PRO A 126 12.48 -2.00 -7.77
N LYS A 127 12.88 -3.17 -8.27
CA LYS A 127 14.27 -3.48 -8.63
C LYS A 127 14.58 -3.28 -10.12
N LYS A 128 13.56 -3.18 -10.99
CA LYS A 128 13.79 -3.01 -12.43
C LYS A 128 14.00 -1.54 -12.74
N GLN A 129 15.23 -1.15 -13.08
CA GLN A 129 15.59 0.23 -13.33
C GLN A 129 15.79 0.50 -14.83
N CYS A 130 15.17 1.55 -15.35
CA CYS A 130 15.41 1.99 -16.73
C CYS A 130 16.87 2.46 -16.89
N ARG A 131 17.55 2.02 -17.95
CA ARG A 131 18.94 2.40 -18.23
C ARG A 131 19.09 3.88 -18.56
N THR A 132 18.08 4.49 -19.17
CA THR A 132 18.07 5.90 -19.60
C THR A 132 17.65 6.83 -18.46
N CYS A 133 16.41 6.76 -17.99
CA CYS A 133 15.86 7.72 -17.03
C CYS A 133 16.04 7.34 -15.56
N LYS A 134 16.65 6.18 -15.28
CA LYS A 134 16.95 5.65 -13.92
C LYS A 134 15.74 5.43 -13.00
N ASN A 135 14.52 5.61 -13.48
CA ASN A 135 13.30 5.29 -12.74
C ASN A 135 13.17 3.78 -12.50
N LYS A 136 12.61 3.41 -11.34
CA LYS A 136 12.49 2.02 -10.87
C LYS A 136 11.05 1.52 -10.96
N PHE A 137 10.90 0.22 -11.18
CA PHE A 137 9.64 -0.46 -11.39
C PHE A 137 9.62 -1.83 -10.69
N HIS A 138 8.45 -2.25 -10.20
CA HIS A 138 8.21 -3.66 -9.89
C HIS A 138 8.21 -4.48 -11.18
N ALA A 139 8.70 -5.72 -11.10
CA ALA A 139 8.71 -6.62 -12.25
C ALA A 139 7.28 -6.88 -12.78
N SER A 140 6.31 -7.07 -11.88
CA SER A 140 4.90 -7.27 -12.20
C SER A 140 4.26 -6.06 -12.89
N CYS A 141 4.49 -4.85 -12.37
CA CYS A 141 4.00 -3.60 -12.98
C CYS A 141 4.57 -3.40 -14.39
N LEU A 142 5.88 -3.61 -14.55
CA LEU A 142 6.55 -3.44 -15.84
C LEU A 142 6.10 -4.49 -16.86
N TYR A 143 5.93 -5.74 -16.41
CA TYR A 143 5.40 -6.81 -17.25
C TYR A 143 3.99 -6.50 -17.76
N LYS A 144 3.10 -6.06 -16.86
CA LYS A 144 1.74 -5.64 -17.22
C LYS A 144 1.76 -4.48 -18.22
N TRP A 145 2.64 -3.50 -18.00
CA TRP A 145 2.83 -2.39 -18.91
C TRP A 145 3.19 -2.87 -20.32
N PHE A 146 4.25 -3.69 -20.48
CA PHE A 146 4.68 -4.19 -21.78
C PHE A 146 3.59 -4.98 -22.52
N ARG A 147 2.84 -5.81 -21.79
CA ARG A 147 1.69 -6.54 -22.32
C ARG A 147 0.61 -5.59 -22.82
N SER A 148 0.26 -4.56 -22.05
CA SER A 148 -0.81 -3.62 -22.38
C SER A 148 -0.45 -2.61 -23.47
N SER A 149 0.82 -2.19 -23.54
CA SER A 149 1.30 -1.20 -24.51
C SER A 149 1.80 -1.83 -25.81
N ASN A 150 1.86 -3.17 -25.86
CA ASN A 150 2.47 -3.95 -26.93
C ASN A 150 3.90 -3.48 -27.29
N SER A 151 4.67 -3.01 -26.30
CA SER A 151 6.06 -2.58 -26.48
C SER A 151 6.89 -2.80 -25.22
N ALA A 152 8.15 -3.21 -25.38
CA ALA A 152 9.11 -3.32 -24.28
C ALA A 152 9.79 -1.96 -23.96
N SER A 153 9.00 -0.88 -23.95
CA SER A 153 9.51 0.49 -23.78
C SER A 153 9.23 1.03 -22.37
N CYS A 154 10.17 1.81 -21.83
CA CYS A 154 10.02 2.47 -20.54
C CYS A 154 8.75 3.36 -20.53
N PRO A 155 7.87 3.25 -19.50
CA PRO A 155 6.65 4.05 -19.41
C PRO A 155 6.85 5.57 -19.44
N LEU A 156 8.04 6.05 -19.07
CA LEU A 156 8.34 7.47 -18.93
C LEU A 156 9.12 8.04 -20.10
N CYS A 157 10.23 7.41 -20.49
CA CYS A 157 11.11 7.92 -21.54
C CYS A 157 10.98 7.20 -22.88
N ARG A 158 10.14 6.16 -22.97
CA ARG A 158 9.86 5.36 -24.19
C ARG A 158 11.07 4.69 -24.85
N THR A 159 12.25 4.74 -24.25
CA THR A 159 13.40 3.93 -24.67
C THR A 159 13.12 2.44 -24.41
N VAL A 160 13.64 1.57 -25.27
CA VAL A 160 13.63 0.11 -25.04
C VAL A 160 14.31 -0.21 -23.70
N PHE A 161 13.68 -1.08 -22.91
CA PHE A 161 14.05 -1.34 -21.51
C PHE A 161 15.25 -2.29 -21.35
#